data_AF-A0A8C3HA08-F1
#
_entry.id   AF-A0A8C3HA08-F1
#
_cell.length_a   1.000
_cell.length_b   1.000
_cell.length_c   1.000
_cell.angle_alpha   90.00
_cell.angle_beta   90.00
_cell.angle_gamma   90.00
#
_symmetry.space_group_name_H-M   'P 1'
#
loop_
_entity.id
_entity.type
_entity.pdbx_description
1 polymer ?
#
loop_
_entity_poly.entity_id
_entity_poly.type
_entity_poly.pdbx_seq_one_letter_code
_entity_poly.pdbx_strand_id
1 'polypeptide(L)'
;MAAAAGPGPEELILLEKLLGLKKGNKYSAREERKIPVLQTNNGPSLTGLTTIATHLVKQAKKEQLLGSTAEEKAIVQQWLEYRVTQIAGHTNKEDIRIILKDLNLYLEDKVYLARNNFTLADILMYYGLHHIIEKRGLREVRVLENLNTMIYETNGQTLPKCEEVMHGDLNEVLKRLQAANHRILRLQQREQEERELQTDTLMTGEKQRLAHWEVFMKDQHSKRGEVDEEHRKAMERLKEQYAEMEKDLAKYSF
;
A
#
# COMPACT_ATOMS: atom_id res chain seq x y z
N MET A 1 -36.49 -50.36 -9.92
CA MET A 1 -35.49 -49.29 -10.07
C MET A 1 -36.24 -47.99 -10.32
N ALA A 2 -36.24 -47.06 -9.37
CA ALA A 2 -36.94 -45.78 -9.52
C ALA A 2 -36.07 -44.86 -10.37
N ALA A 3 -36.51 -44.54 -11.58
CA ALA A 3 -35.87 -43.54 -12.42
C ALA A 3 -35.92 -42.18 -11.71
N ALA A 4 -34.75 -41.58 -11.50
CA ALA A 4 -34.64 -40.24 -10.92
C ALA A 4 -35.47 -39.27 -11.77
N ALA A 5 -36.54 -38.76 -11.16
CA ALA A 5 -37.41 -37.79 -11.80
C ALA A 5 -36.63 -36.51 -12.07
N GLY A 6 -36.91 -35.79 -13.16
CA GLY A 6 -36.23 -34.52 -13.45
C GLY A 6 -36.40 -33.46 -12.34
N PRO A 7 -35.81 -32.27 -12.50
CA PRO A 7 -35.88 -31.22 -11.47
C PRO A 7 -37.32 -30.81 -11.12
N GLY A 8 -38.24 -30.85 -12.08
CA GLY A 8 -39.66 -30.48 -11.85
C GLY A 8 -40.35 -31.29 -10.74
N PRO A 9 -40.38 -32.62 -10.80
CA PRO A 9 -40.96 -33.45 -9.74
C PRO A 9 -40.33 -33.28 -8.34
N GLU A 10 -39.01 -33.09 -8.25
CA GLU A 10 -38.33 -32.86 -6.96
C GLU A 10 -38.73 -31.51 -6.34
N GLU A 11 -38.77 -30.45 -7.14
CA GLU A 11 -39.24 -29.12 -6.74
C GLU A 11 -40.68 -29.16 -6.21
N LEU A 12 -41.57 -29.95 -6.83
CA LEU A 12 -42.96 -30.11 -6.41
C LEU A 12 -43.10 -30.85 -5.07
N ILE A 13 -42.25 -31.85 -4.81
CA ILE A 13 -42.21 -32.55 -3.52
C ILE A 13 -41.77 -31.58 -2.41
N LEU A 14 -40.77 -30.75 -2.67
CA LEU A 14 -40.31 -29.71 -1.74
C LEU A 14 -41.42 -28.68 -1.46
N LEU A 15 -42.13 -28.25 -2.51
CA LEU A 15 -43.27 -27.34 -2.37
C LEU A 15 -44.41 -27.97 -1.56
N GLU A 16 -44.77 -29.23 -1.81
CA GLU A 16 -45.81 -29.96 -1.05
C GLU A 16 -45.47 -30.00 0.45
N LYS A 17 -44.21 -30.27 0.78
CA LYS A 17 -43.71 -30.24 2.15
C LYS A 17 -43.77 -28.84 2.76
N LEU A 18 -43.34 -27.82 2.03
CA LEU A 18 -43.37 -26.41 2.46
C LEU A 18 -44.82 -25.93 2.72
N LEU A 19 -45.76 -26.40 1.92
CA LEU A 19 -47.18 -26.08 2.07
C LEU A 19 -47.85 -26.83 3.23
N GLY A 20 -47.20 -27.84 3.81
CA GLY A 20 -47.72 -28.64 4.92
C GLY A 20 -48.79 -29.65 4.49
N LEU A 21 -48.79 -30.04 3.21
CA LEU A 21 -49.72 -31.04 2.70
C LEU A 21 -49.30 -32.45 3.16
N LYS A 22 -50.29 -33.31 3.46
CA LYS A 22 -50.03 -34.71 3.82
C LYS A 22 -49.49 -35.45 2.59
N LYS A 23 -48.40 -36.19 2.77
CA LYS A 23 -47.70 -36.95 1.73
C LYS A 23 -48.67 -37.92 1.06
N GLY A 24 -49.14 -37.58 -0.14
CA GLY A 24 -50.16 -38.37 -0.85
C GLY A 24 -50.15 -38.20 -2.37
N ASN A 25 -49.52 -37.15 -2.88
CA ASN A 25 -49.45 -36.89 -4.31
C ASN A 25 -48.40 -37.76 -4.99
N LYS A 26 -48.76 -38.33 -6.14
CA LYS A 26 -47.84 -39.09 -7.00
C LYS A 26 -47.47 -38.25 -8.21
N TYR A 27 -46.21 -37.85 -8.27
CA TYR A 27 -45.65 -37.12 -9.40
C TYR A 27 -44.93 -38.10 -10.35
N SER A 28 -45.19 -37.96 -11.65
CA SER A 28 -44.43 -38.60 -12.72
C SER A 28 -43.88 -37.54 -13.67
N ALA A 29 -43.03 -37.93 -14.61
CA ALA A 29 -42.49 -37.05 -15.63
C ALA A 29 -42.78 -37.60 -17.03
N ARG A 30 -43.16 -36.73 -17.97
CA ARG A 30 -43.35 -37.12 -19.38
C ARG A 30 -41.97 -37.29 -20.05
N GLU A 31 -41.75 -38.45 -20.67
CA GLU A 31 -40.42 -38.98 -21.05
C GLU A 31 -39.54 -38.04 -21.90
N GLU A 32 -40.12 -37.25 -22.81
CA GLU A 32 -39.33 -36.44 -23.75
C GLU A 32 -38.85 -35.08 -23.20
N ARG A 33 -39.60 -34.45 -22.29
CA ARG A 33 -39.34 -33.06 -21.83
C ARG A 33 -39.21 -32.91 -20.31
N LYS A 34 -39.22 -34.02 -19.55
CA LYS A 34 -39.21 -34.03 -18.08
C LYS A 34 -40.29 -33.15 -17.45
N ILE A 35 -41.42 -32.96 -18.15
CA ILE A 35 -42.54 -32.14 -17.67
C ILE A 35 -43.25 -32.92 -16.57
N PRO A 36 -43.45 -32.35 -15.36
CA PRO A 36 -44.10 -33.05 -14.27
C PRO A 36 -45.58 -33.25 -14.55
N VAL A 37 -46.10 -34.40 -14.12
CA VAL A 37 -47.50 -34.79 -14.17
C VAL A 37 -47.93 -35.22 -12.77
N LEU A 38 -49.04 -34.68 -12.27
CA LEU A 38 -49.66 -35.08 -11.02
C LEU A 38 -50.90 -35.92 -11.32
N GLN A 39 -50.91 -37.16 -10.84
CA GLN A 39 -52.11 -37.99 -10.84
C GLN A 39 -53.03 -37.59 -9.69
N THR A 40 -54.19 -37.03 -10.01
CA THR A 40 -55.19 -36.64 -9.01
C THR A 40 -56.25 -37.73 -8.86
N ASN A 41 -56.63 -38.04 -7.62
CA ASN A 41 -57.71 -39.01 -7.37
C ASN A 41 -59.11 -38.46 -7.71
N ASN A 42 -59.25 -37.13 -7.79
CA ASN A 42 -60.53 -36.43 -7.89
C ASN A 42 -60.66 -35.56 -9.16
N GLY A 43 -60.03 -35.94 -10.28
CA GLY A 43 -60.09 -35.15 -11.51
C GLY A 43 -59.09 -35.57 -12.59
N PRO A 44 -58.99 -34.81 -13.70
CA PRO A 44 -58.02 -35.06 -14.76
C PRO A 44 -56.58 -34.82 -14.28
N SER A 45 -55.64 -35.62 -14.76
CA SER A 45 -54.21 -35.46 -14.45
C SER A 45 -53.71 -34.07 -14.81
N LEU A 46 -53.04 -33.41 -13.86
CA LEU A 46 -52.47 -32.08 -14.07
C LEU A 46 -51.07 -32.20 -14.65
N THR A 47 -50.74 -31.36 -15.63
CA THR A 47 -49.44 -31.37 -16.30
C THR A 47 -48.82 -29.98 -16.28
N GLY A 48 -47.52 -29.93 -16.02
CA GLY A 48 -46.73 -28.69 -15.98
C GLY A 48 -46.44 -28.21 -14.56
N LEU A 49 -45.22 -27.71 -14.35
CA LEU A 49 -44.73 -27.32 -13.03
C LEU A 49 -45.61 -26.25 -12.38
N THR A 50 -45.89 -25.16 -13.11
CA THR A 50 -46.65 -24.00 -12.62
C THR A 50 -48.11 -24.36 -12.37
N THR A 51 -48.71 -25.17 -13.26
CA THR A 51 -50.08 -25.70 -13.10
C THR A 51 -50.21 -26.53 -11.83
N ILE A 52 -49.30 -27.49 -11.63
CA ILE A 52 -49.33 -28.36 -10.45
C ILE A 52 -49.04 -27.56 -9.19
N ALA A 53 -48.03 -26.68 -9.20
CA ALA A 53 -47.70 -25.83 -8.06
C ALA A 53 -48.87 -24.93 -7.65
N THR A 54 -49.57 -24.33 -8.62
CA THR A 54 -50.78 -23.52 -8.38
C THR A 54 -51.89 -24.37 -7.75
N HIS A 55 -52.07 -25.60 -8.22
CA HIS A 55 -53.03 -26.53 -7.63
C HIS A 55 -52.67 -26.88 -6.17
N LEU A 56 -51.41 -27.16 -5.87
CA LEU A 56 -50.96 -27.47 -4.51
C LEU A 56 -51.18 -26.28 -3.56
N VAL A 57 -50.91 -25.06 -4.01
CA VAL A 57 -51.17 -23.84 -3.22
C VAL A 57 -52.65 -23.70 -2.89
N LYS A 58 -53.54 -23.94 -3.86
CA LYS A 58 -55.00 -23.95 -3.63
C LYS A 58 -55.43 -25.07 -2.69
N GLN A 59 -54.90 -26.28 -2.88
CA GLN A 59 -55.16 -27.43 -2.01
C GLN A 59 -54.77 -27.15 -0.56
N ALA A 60 -53.66 -26.44 -0.35
CA ALA A 60 -53.17 -26.03 0.97
C ALA A 60 -53.93 -24.84 1.57
N LYS A 61 -54.91 -24.27 0.85
CA LYS A 61 -55.66 -23.07 1.23
C LYS A 61 -54.75 -21.86 1.48
N LYS A 62 -53.66 -21.74 0.69
CA LYS A 62 -52.70 -20.62 0.77
C LYS A 62 -52.75 -19.73 -0.47
N GLU A 63 -53.95 -19.42 -0.96
CA GLU A 63 -54.14 -18.68 -2.22
C GLU A 63 -53.48 -17.30 -2.25
N GLN A 64 -53.18 -16.69 -1.10
CA GLN A 64 -52.40 -15.46 -1.02
C GLN A 64 -51.02 -15.57 -1.68
N LEU A 65 -50.44 -16.78 -1.78
CA LEU A 65 -49.18 -17.02 -2.48
C LEU A 65 -49.32 -16.83 -4.00
N LEU A 66 -50.54 -16.80 -4.53
CA LEU A 66 -50.81 -16.53 -5.94
C LEU A 66 -51.02 -15.02 -6.20
N GLY A 67 -50.90 -14.17 -5.18
CA GLY A 67 -51.17 -12.73 -5.23
C GLY A 67 -52.56 -12.38 -4.69
N SER A 68 -52.64 -11.26 -3.96
CA SER A 68 -53.87 -10.78 -3.33
C SER A 68 -54.65 -9.80 -4.22
N THR A 69 -53.94 -9.04 -5.06
CA THR A 69 -54.53 -8.11 -6.04
C THR A 69 -54.45 -8.66 -7.47
N ALA A 70 -55.19 -8.06 -8.41
CA ALA A 70 -55.07 -8.41 -9.82
C ALA A 70 -53.66 -8.15 -10.37
N GLU A 71 -53.02 -7.06 -9.93
CA GLU A 71 -51.65 -6.70 -10.29
C GLU A 71 -50.66 -7.74 -9.77
N GLU A 72 -50.74 -8.11 -8.49
CA GLU A 72 -49.85 -9.12 -7.92
C GLU A 72 -50.03 -10.47 -8.60
N LYS A 73 -51.27 -10.87 -8.89
CA LYS A 73 -51.56 -12.10 -9.64
C LYS A 73 -50.92 -12.11 -11.02
N ALA A 74 -50.94 -10.97 -11.71
CA ALA A 74 -50.29 -10.84 -13.01
C ALA A 74 -48.77 -10.95 -12.89
N ILE A 75 -48.16 -10.27 -11.91
CA ILE A 75 -46.71 -10.34 -11.66
C ILE A 75 -46.28 -11.76 -11.30
N VAL A 76 -46.99 -12.42 -10.38
CA VAL A 76 -46.71 -13.81 -10.01
C VAL A 76 -46.75 -14.69 -11.25
N GLN A 77 -47.78 -14.56 -12.08
CA GLN A 77 -47.91 -15.38 -13.27
C GLN A 77 -46.81 -15.12 -14.30
N GLN A 78 -46.40 -13.86 -14.48
CA GLN A 78 -45.28 -13.50 -15.33
C GLN A 78 -43.99 -14.18 -14.88
N TRP A 79 -43.68 -14.17 -13.59
CA TRP A 79 -42.48 -14.83 -13.05
C TRP A 79 -42.54 -16.36 -13.14
N LEU A 80 -43.74 -16.94 -12.99
CA LEU A 80 -43.95 -18.37 -13.19
C LEU A 80 -43.72 -18.77 -14.65
N GLU A 81 -44.16 -17.97 -15.60
CA GLU A 81 -43.88 -18.17 -17.02
C GLU A 81 -42.38 -18.02 -17.31
N TYR A 82 -41.76 -16.93 -16.82
CA TYR A 82 -40.33 -16.69 -16.95
C TYR A 82 -39.48 -17.85 -16.42
N ARG A 83 -39.86 -18.45 -15.29
CA ARG A 83 -39.19 -19.64 -14.75
C ARG A 83 -39.17 -20.80 -15.75
N VAL A 84 -40.32 -21.05 -16.40
CA VAL A 84 -40.49 -22.23 -17.26
C VAL A 84 -39.88 -22.01 -18.65
N THR A 85 -39.90 -20.78 -19.16
CA THR A 85 -39.34 -20.44 -20.48
C THR A 85 -37.85 -20.16 -20.42
N GLN A 86 -37.42 -19.32 -19.48
CA GLN A 86 -36.04 -18.86 -19.41
C GLN A 86 -35.20 -19.75 -18.49
N ILE A 87 -35.62 -20.03 -17.26
CA ILE A 87 -34.74 -20.75 -16.32
C ILE A 87 -34.72 -22.27 -16.57
N ALA A 88 -35.82 -22.88 -17.01
CA ALA A 88 -35.84 -24.32 -17.33
C ALA A 88 -35.17 -24.64 -18.68
N GLY A 89 -35.02 -23.65 -19.57
CA GLY A 89 -34.57 -23.81 -20.95
C GLY A 89 -33.10 -23.54 -21.22
N HIS A 90 -32.31 -23.10 -20.23
CA HIS A 90 -30.98 -22.56 -20.52
C HIS A 90 -29.84 -23.57 -20.41
N THR A 91 -29.06 -23.63 -21.49
CA THR A 91 -27.98 -24.59 -21.78
C THR A 91 -26.60 -23.92 -21.91
N ASN A 92 -26.50 -22.58 -21.86
CA ASN A 92 -25.22 -21.87 -22.00
C ASN A 92 -24.92 -20.89 -20.82
N LYS A 93 -23.65 -20.53 -20.63
CA LYS A 93 -23.17 -19.69 -19.50
C LYS A 93 -23.51 -18.19 -19.63
N GLU A 94 -23.63 -17.68 -20.84
CA GLU A 94 -23.90 -16.28 -21.15
C GLU A 94 -25.37 -15.93 -20.87
N ASP A 95 -26.30 -16.80 -21.27
CA ASP A 95 -27.73 -16.59 -21.00
C ASP A 95 -28.00 -16.52 -19.49
N ILE A 96 -27.33 -17.38 -18.71
CA ILE A 96 -27.38 -17.35 -17.25
C ILE A 96 -26.83 -16.03 -16.70
N ARG A 97 -25.78 -15.46 -17.32
CA ARG A 97 -25.21 -14.17 -16.89
C ARG A 97 -26.19 -13.03 -17.13
N ILE A 98 -26.88 -13.03 -18.26
CA ILE A 98 -27.92 -12.05 -18.60
C ILE A 98 -29.09 -12.17 -17.62
N ILE A 99 -29.63 -13.37 -17.39
CA ILE A 99 -30.71 -13.60 -16.41
C ILE A 99 -30.36 -13.03 -15.04
N LEU A 100 -29.16 -13.35 -14.53
CA LEU A 100 -28.77 -12.90 -13.19
C LEU A 100 -28.58 -11.39 -13.12
N LYS A 101 -28.11 -10.76 -14.20
CA LYS A 101 -27.97 -9.29 -14.28
C LYS A 101 -29.33 -8.62 -14.28
N ASP A 102 -30.26 -9.11 -15.11
CA ASP A 102 -31.61 -8.56 -15.21
C ASP A 102 -32.40 -8.77 -13.92
N LEU A 103 -32.26 -9.94 -13.29
CA LEU A 103 -32.86 -10.23 -11.99
C LEU A 103 -32.29 -9.33 -10.88
N ASN A 104 -30.98 -9.09 -10.87
CA ASN A 104 -30.34 -8.19 -9.92
C ASN A 104 -30.85 -6.75 -10.06
N LEU A 105 -31.01 -6.28 -11.30
CA LEU A 105 -31.59 -4.96 -11.58
C LEU A 105 -33.07 -4.91 -11.17
N TYR A 106 -33.85 -5.95 -11.48
CA TYR A 106 -35.27 -5.98 -11.14
C TYR A 106 -35.52 -5.98 -9.62
N LEU A 107 -34.66 -6.65 -8.85
CA LEU A 107 -34.76 -6.77 -7.39
C LEU A 107 -34.09 -5.61 -6.64
N GLU A 108 -33.48 -4.63 -7.33
CA GLU A 108 -32.74 -3.52 -6.70
C GLU A 108 -33.61 -2.74 -5.69
N ASP A 109 -34.90 -2.57 -5.99
CA ASP A 109 -35.87 -1.85 -5.17
C ASP A 109 -36.98 -2.74 -4.58
N LYS A 110 -36.82 -4.07 -4.59
CA LYS A 110 -37.87 -5.04 -4.20
C LYS A 110 -37.35 -6.10 -3.24
N VAL A 111 -38.13 -6.38 -2.19
CA VAL A 111 -37.81 -7.44 -1.22
C VAL A 111 -38.16 -8.82 -1.79
N TYR A 112 -39.28 -8.92 -2.51
CA TYR A 112 -39.78 -10.12 -3.17
C TYR A 112 -40.10 -9.83 -4.64
N LEU A 113 -40.28 -10.87 -5.45
CA LEU A 113 -40.57 -10.72 -6.89
C LEU A 113 -41.88 -9.97 -7.13
N ALA A 114 -42.88 -10.20 -6.29
CA ALA A 114 -44.12 -9.44 -6.23
C ALA A 114 -44.02 -8.24 -5.26
N ARG A 115 -42.89 -7.53 -5.33
CA ARG A 115 -42.57 -6.32 -4.55
C ARG A 115 -42.44 -6.57 -3.05
N ASN A 116 -43.55 -6.57 -2.32
CA ASN A 116 -43.57 -6.61 -0.85
C ASN A 116 -44.17 -7.89 -0.27
N ASN A 117 -44.73 -8.76 -1.11
CA ASN A 117 -45.39 -9.98 -0.66
C ASN A 117 -44.62 -11.21 -1.12
N PHE A 118 -44.42 -12.15 -0.20
CA PHE A 118 -43.85 -13.45 -0.51
C PHE A 118 -44.88 -14.30 -1.26
N THR A 119 -44.49 -14.82 -2.42
CA THR A 119 -45.38 -15.50 -3.36
C THR A 119 -44.79 -16.81 -3.88
N LEU A 120 -45.61 -17.56 -4.62
CA LEU A 120 -45.18 -18.77 -5.31
C LEU A 120 -44.05 -18.50 -6.32
N ALA A 121 -43.99 -17.30 -6.89
CA ALA A 121 -42.90 -16.88 -7.77
C ALA A 121 -41.55 -16.97 -7.05
N ASP A 122 -41.44 -16.45 -5.82
CA ASP A 122 -40.20 -16.43 -5.04
C ASP A 122 -39.70 -17.86 -4.79
N ILE A 123 -40.61 -18.76 -4.41
CA ILE A 123 -40.31 -20.16 -4.11
C ILE A 123 -39.77 -20.89 -5.35
N LEU A 124 -40.48 -20.79 -6.48
CA LEU A 124 -40.11 -21.53 -7.69
C LEU A 124 -38.91 -20.92 -8.40
N MET A 125 -38.72 -19.61 -8.32
CA MET A 125 -37.51 -18.94 -8.79
C MET A 125 -36.31 -19.35 -7.94
N TYR A 126 -36.45 -19.40 -6.62
CA TYR A 126 -35.38 -19.87 -5.73
C TYR A 126 -34.96 -21.31 -6.06
N TYR A 127 -35.90 -22.24 -6.20
CA TYR A 127 -35.58 -23.61 -6.59
C TYR A 127 -34.91 -23.69 -7.96
N GLY A 128 -35.43 -22.94 -8.95
CA GLY A 128 -34.87 -22.90 -10.29
C GLY A 128 -33.44 -22.34 -10.33
N LEU A 129 -33.11 -21.36 -9.50
CA LEU A 129 -31.80 -20.69 -9.47
C LEU A 129 -30.80 -21.35 -8.52
N HIS A 130 -31.24 -22.19 -7.57
CA HIS A 130 -30.39 -22.75 -6.52
C HIS A 130 -29.08 -23.36 -7.06
N HIS A 131 -29.19 -24.27 -8.04
CA HIS A 131 -28.04 -24.94 -8.64
C HIS A 131 -27.08 -23.98 -9.38
N ILE A 132 -27.59 -22.85 -9.87
CA ILE A 132 -26.80 -21.81 -10.54
C ILE A 132 -26.01 -21.02 -9.51
N ILE A 133 -26.67 -20.58 -8.45
CA ILE A 133 -26.08 -19.78 -7.37
C ILE A 133 -25.03 -20.61 -6.62
N GLU A 134 -25.35 -21.85 -6.25
CA GLU A 134 -24.44 -22.76 -5.55
C GLU A 134 -23.16 -23.01 -6.36
N LYS A 135 -23.28 -23.32 -7.65
CA LYS A 135 -22.13 -23.56 -8.54
C LYS A 135 -21.28 -22.31 -8.79
N ARG A 136 -21.86 -21.11 -8.68
CA ARG A 136 -21.14 -19.83 -8.81
C ARG A 136 -20.43 -19.46 -7.52
N GLY A 137 -21.09 -19.57 -6.36
CA GLY A 137 -20.47 -19.32 -5.05
C GLY A 137 -19.22 -20.17 -4.84
N LEU A 138 -19.28 -21.45 -5.18
CA LEU A 138 -18.12 -22.35 -5.11
C LEU A 138 -16.99 -21.98 -6.09
N ARG A 139 -17.27 -21.26 -7.19
CA ARG A 139 -16.23 -20.81 -8.13
C ARG A 139 -15.51 -19.57 -7.62
N GLU A 140 -16.24 -18.62 -7.07
CA GLU A 140 -15.66 -17.40 -6.50
C GLU A 140 -14.73 -17.72 -5.33
N VAL A 141 -15.17 -18.57 -4.40
CA VAL A 141 -14.34 -19.03 -3.27
C VAL A 141 -13.03 -19.67 -3.77
N ARG A 142 -13.10 -20.57 -4.76
CA ARG A 142 -11.90 -21.21 -5.32
C ARG A 142 -10.95 -20.24 -6.00
N VAL A 143 -11.46 -19.23 -6.70
CA VAL A 143 -10.61 -18.20 -7.32
C VAL A 143 -9.89 -17.40 -6.24
N LEU A 144 -10.58 -17.03 -5.16
CA LEU A 144 -9.98 -16.32 -4.04
C LEU A 144 -8.93 -17.17 -3.33
N GLU A 145 -9.20 -18.46 -3.09
CA GLU A 145 -8.23 -19.39 -2.51
C GLU A 145 -6.99 -19.53 -3.40
N ASN A 146 -7.16 -19.69 -4.72
CA ASN A 146 -6.04 -19.78 -5.66
C ASN A 146 -5.20 -18.50 -5.70
N LEU A 147 -5.85 -17.33 -5.71
CA LEU A 147 -5.16 -16.04 -5.65
C LEU A 147 -4.37 -15.90 -4.35
N ASN A 148 -4.98 -16.28 -3.22
CA ASN A 148 -4.31 -16.26 -1.93
C ASN A 148 -3.05 -17.13 -1.93
N THR A 149 -3.15 -18.38 -2.39
CA THR A 149 -1.99 -19.29 -2.54
C THR A 149 -0.91 -18.69 -3.43
N MET A 150 -1.27 -18.16 -4.60
CA MET A 150 -0.32 -17.51 -5.52
C MET A 150 0.38 -16.32 -4.88
N ILE A 151 -0.34 -15.49 -4.10
CA ILE A 151 0.24 -14.35 -3.38
C ILE A 151 1.24 -14.86 -2.33
N TYR A 152 0.88 -15.87 -1.54
CA TYR A 152 1.78 -16.45 -0.55
C TYR A 152 3.04 -17.03 -1.19
N GLU A 153 2.90 -17.79 -2.29
CA GLU A 153 4.03 -18.36 -3.02
C GLU A 153 4.92 -17.28 -3.64
N THR A 154 4.31 -16.28 -4.29
CA THR A 154 5.04 -15.18 -4.92
C THR A 154 5.80 -14.39 -3.87
N ASN A 155 5.13 -13.98 -2.78
CA ASN A 155 5.76 -13.25 -1.69
C ASN A 155 6.88 -14.05 -1.02
N GLY A 156 6.70 -15.36 -0.84
CA GLY A 156 7.74 -16.26 -0.33
C GLY A 156 8.99 -16.30 -1.20
N GLN A 157 8.89 -16.01 -2.50
CA GLN A 157 10.03 -15.96 -3.41
C GLN A 157 10.59 -14.54 -3.58
N THR A 158 9.74 -13.52 -3.60
CA THR A 158 10.16 -12.14 -3.92
C THR A 158 10.69 -11.39 -2.70
N LEU A 159 10.11 -11.59 -1.52
CA LEU A 159 10.52 -10.89 -0.30
C LEU A 159 11.96 -11.24 0.11
N PRO A 160 12.38 -12.52 0.15
CA PRO A 160 13.77 -12.86 0.52
C PRO A 160 14.79 -12.29 -0.46
N LYS A 161 14.50 -12.32 -1.77
CA LYS A 161 15.40 -11.72 -2.79
C LYS A 161 15.53 -10.21 -2.60
N CYS A 162 14.43 -9.53 -2.31
CA CYS A 162 14.45 -8.10 -2.02
C CYS A 162 15.28 -7.82 -0.77
N GLU A 163 15.10 -8.60 0.29
CA GLU A 163 15.87 -8.50 1.53
C GLU A 163 17.37 -8.71 1.30
N GLU A 164 17.74 -9.74 0.54
CA GLU A 164 19.13 -10.02 0.17
C GLU A 164 19.78 -8.85 -0.60
N VAL A 165 19.09 -8.33 -1.61
CA VAL A 165 19.60 -7.21 -2.43
C VAL A 165 19.75 -5.95 -1.59
N MET A 166 18.72 -5.57 -0.82
CA MET A 166 18.78 -4.41 0.07
C MET A 166 19.90 -4.55 1.10
N HIS A 167 20.07 -5.74 1.68
CA HIS A 167 21.13 -5.99 2.65
C HIS A 167 22.52 -5.88 2.03
N GLY A 168 22.70 -6.38 0.80
CA GLY A 168 23.93 -6.21 0.02
C GLY A 168 24.28 -4.75 -0.23
N ASP A 169 23.33 -3.99 -0.78
CA ASP A 169 23.51 -2.58 -1.13
C ASP A 169 23.79 -1.71 0.12
N LEU A 170 23.02 -1.91 1.19
CA LEU A 170 23.23 -1.19 2.44
C LEU A 170 24.61 -1.47 3.05
N ASN A 171 25.05 -2.73 3.03
CA ASN A 171 26.38 -3.08 3.52
C ASN A 171 27.49 -2.44 2.68
N GLU A 172 27.32 -2.36 1.36
CA GLU A 172 28.31 -1.71 0.49
C GLU A 172 28.38 -0.20 0.76
N VAL A 173 27.23 0.48 0.88
CA VAL A 173 27.18 1.90 1.23
C VAL A 173 27.82 2.15 2.60
N LEU A 174 27.52 1.30 3.59
CA LEU A 174 28.09 1.40 4.94
C LEU A 174 29.62 1.30 4.90
N LYS A 175 30.17 0.32 4.17
CA LYS A 175 31.63 0.16 4.01
C LYS A 175 32.27 1.40 3.36
N ARG A 176 31.64 1.95 2.32
CA ARG A 176 32.13 3.17 1.63
C ARG A 176 32.13 4.38 2.58
N LEU A 177 31.07 4.56 3.37
CA LEU A 177 30.95 5.63 4.36
C LEU A 177 32.00 5.49 5.47
N GLN A 178 32.20 4.29 6.01
CA GLN A 178 33.22 4.01 7.02
C GLN A 178 34.63 4.36 6.50
N ALA A 179 34.94 3.97 5.25
CA ALA A 179 36.21 4.30 4.62
C ALA A 179 36.38 5.82 4.40
N ALA A 180 35.33 6.52 3.98
CA ALA A 180 35.35 7.98 3.81
C ALA A 180 35.58 8.70 5.14
N ASN A 181 34.88 8.30 6.21
CA ASN A 181 35.06 8.85 7.54
C ASN A 181 36.51 8.67 8.05
N HIS A 182 37.08 7.48 7.87
CA HIS A 182 38.49 7.23 8.22
C HIS A 182 39.46 8.14 7.44
N ARG A 183 39.17 8.43 6.18
CA ARG A 183 40.00 9.33 5.36
C ARG A 183 39.90 10.78 5.85
N ILE A 184 38.69 11.24 6.17
CA ILE A 184 38.45 12.59 6.68
C ILE A 184 39.17 12.79 8.01
N LEU A 185 39.06 11.83 8.94
CA LEU A 185 39.73 11.91 10.24
C LEU A 185 41.26 12.04 10.08
N ARG A 186 41.87 11.24 9.19
CA ARG A 186 43.31 11.31 8.90
C ARG A 186 43.71 12.60 8.20
N LEU A 187 42.83 13.18 7.37
CA LEU A 187 43.09 14.45 6.72
C LEU A 187 43.07 15.59 7.74
N GLN A 188 42.06 15.63 8.61
CA GLN A 188 41.96 16.62 9.69
C GLN A 188 43.17 16.58 10.62
N GLN A 189 43.66 15.38 10.97
CA GLN A 189 44.86 15.22 11.78
C GLN A 189 46.09 15.83 11.10
N ARG A 190 46.30 15.54 9.81
CA ARG A 190 47.42 16.11 9.05
C ARG A 190 47.32 17.63 8.90
N GLU A 191 46.12 18.17 8.64
CA GLU A 191 45.91 19.61 8.56
C GLU A 191 46.22 20.31 9.89
N GLN A 192 45.94 19.67 11.03
CA GLN A 192 46.26 20.21 12.35
C GLN A 192 47.78 20.22 12.60
N GLU A 193 48.46 19.11 12.29
CA GLU A 193 49.92 18.99 12.41
C GLU A 193 50.65 20.01 11.52
N GLU A 194 50.17 20.21 10.28
CA GLU A 194 50.73 21.21 9.36
C GLU A 194 50.55 22.65 9.88
N ARG A 195 49.39 22.96 10.48
CA ARG A 195 49.16 24.28 11.10
C ARG A 195 50.11 24.52 12.27
N GLU A 196 50.29 23.53 13.14
CA GLU A 196 51.21 23.61 14.29
C GLU A 196 52.65 23.84 13.83
N LEU A 197 53.13 23.08 12.84
CA LEU A 197 54.46 23.25 12.25
C LEU A 197 54.65 24.64 11.61
N GLN A 198 53.62 25.14 10.92
CA GLN A 198 53.66 26.48 10.33
C GLN A 198 53.78 27.55 11.42
N THR A 199 53.01 27.44 12.51
CA THR A 199 53.10 28.38 13.63
C THR A 199 54.47 28.33 14.30
N ASP A 200 55.04 27.14 14.51
CA ASP A 200 56.36 26.99 15.12
C ASP A 200 57.47 27.59 14.26
N THR A 201 57.36 27.43 12.94
CA THR A 201 58.31 28.01 11.97
C THR A 201 58.27 29.55 12.02
N LEU A 202 57.07 30.14 12.07
CA LEU A 202 56.89 31.59 12.21
C LEU A 202 57.45 32.11 13.54
N MET A 203 57.13 31.44 14.64
CA MET A 203 57.62 31.81 15.98
C MET A 203 59.16 31.73 16.08
N THR A 204 59.76 30.72 15.45
CA THR A 204 61.22 30.58 15.40
C THR A 204 61.86 31.70 14.60
N GLY A 205 61.30 32.03 13.43
CA GLY A 205 61.75 33.16 12.62
C GLY A 205 61.61 34.51 13.34
N GLU A 206 60.53 34.72 14.10
CA GLU A 206 60.36 35.90 14.95
C GLU A 206 61.41 36.01 16.04
N LYS A 207 61.67 34.93 16.78
CA LYS A 207 62.72 34.89 17.81
C LYS A 207 64.10 35.19 17.22
N GLN A 208 64.41 34.65 16.05
CA GLN A 208 65.68 34.94 15.36
C GLN A 208 65.78 36.42 14.98
N ARG A 209 64.72 37.02 14.43
CA ARG A 209 64.70 38.45 14.09
C ARG A 209 64.87 39.32 15.33
N LEU A 210 64.20 38.99 16.44
CA LEU A 210 64.35 39.71 17.71
C LEU A 210 65.80 39.62 18.22
N ALA A 211 66.40 38.43 18.22
CA ALA A 211 67.79 38.25 18.63
C ALA A 211 68.76 39.04 17.73
N HIS A 212 68.57 39.02 16.41
CA HIS A 212 69.36 39.82 15.48
C HIS A 212 69.19 41.33 15.73
N TRP A 213 67.95 41.77 15.99
CA TRP A 213 67.65 43.16 16.32
C TRP A 213 68.33 43.61 17.61
N GLU A 214 68.31 42.80 18.66
CA GLU A 214 68.99 43.09 19.93
C GLU A 214 70.50 43.27 19.76
N VAL A 215 71.15 42.38 18.99
CA VAL A 215 72.59 42.49 18.68
C VAL A 215 72.87 43.78 17.91
N PHE A 216 72.07 44.07 16.89
CA PHE A 216 72.19 45.31 16.11
C PHE A 216 72.04 46.56 16.99
N MET A 217 71.03 46.60 17.86
CA MET A 217 70.80 47.74 18.76
C MET A 217 71.96 47.95 19.74
N LYS A 218 72.56 46.88 20.27
CA LYS A 218 73.76 47.00 21.13
C LYS A 218 74.94 47.64 20.40
N ASP A 219 75.20 47.23 19.15
CA ASP A 219 76.23 47.82 18.30
C ASP A 219 75.97 49.31 18.05
N GLN A 220 74.71 49.70 17.76
CA GLN A 220 74.34 51.11 17.59
C GLN A 220 74.58 51.92 18.86
N HIS A 221 74.25 51.38 20.03
CA HIS A 221 74.53 52.04 21.30
C HIS A 221 76.04 52.18 21.57
N SER A 222 76.85 51.18 21.21
CA SER A 222 78.32 51.26 21.32
C SER A 222 78.88 52.38 20.45
N LYS A 223 78.50 52.39 19.16
CA LYS A 223 78.93 53.42 18.19
C LYS A 223 78.52 54.82 18.62
N ARG A 224 77.29 54.98 19.13
CA ARG A 224 76.85 56.26 19.69
C ARG A 224 77.72 56.69 20.87
N GLY A 225 78.01 55.78 21.79
CA GLY A 225 78.89 56.05 22.93
C GLY A 225 80.31 56.45 22.52
N GLU A 226 80.86 55.80 21.48
CA GLU A 226 82.16 56.16 20.91
C GLU A 226 82.16 57.58 20.33
N VAL A 227 81.13 57.93 19.55
CA VAL A 227 80.99 59.29 18.99
C VAL A 227 80.80 60.32 20.10
N ASP A 228 79.98 60.05 21.11
CA ASP A 228 79.76 60.93 22.25
C ASP A 228 81.08 61.16 23.03
N GLU A 229 81.90 60.11 23.17
CA GLU A 229 83.21 60.17 23.83
C GLU A 229 84.25 60.92 23.01
N GLU A 230 84.30 60.72 21.68
CA GLU A 230 85.14 61.52 20.78
C GLU A 230 84.73 62.99 20.82
N HIS A 231 83.43 63.27 20.80
CA HIS A 231 82.90 64.62 20.92
C HIS A 231 83.30 65.26 22.26
N ARG A 232 83.20 64.52 23.37
CA ARG A 232 83.66 64.97 24.69
C ARG A 232 85.15 65.33 24.70
N LYS A 233 86.01 64.47 24.13
CA LYS A 233 87.45 64.74 24.00
C LYS A 233 87.75 65.95 23.13
N ALA A 234 87.04 66.09 22.00
CA ALA A 234 87.20 67.23 21.10
C ALA A 234 86.82 68.55 21.80
N MET A 235 85.73 68.53 22.57
CA MET A 235 85.29 69.66 23.40
C MET A 235 86.32 70.01 24.49
N GLU A 236 86.92 69.02 25.16
CA GLU A 236 87.98 69.25 26.14
C GLU A 236 89.22 69.89 25.50
N ARG A 237 89.70 69.36 24.38
CA ARG A 237 90.81 69.96 23.63
C ARG A 237 90.51 71.39 23.19
N LEU A 238 89.29 71.63 22.71
CA LEU A 238 88.85 72.96 22.32
C LEU A 238 88.89 73.91 23.53
N LYS A 239 88.40 73.46 24.69
CA LYS A 239 88.42 74.21 25.94
C LYS A 239 89.86 74.51 26.40
N GLU A 240 90.77 73.54 26.29
CA GLU A 240 92.20 73.72 26.58
C GLU A 240 92.83 74.76 25.66
N GLN A 241 92.55 74.69 24.34
CA GLN A 241 93.02 75.69 23.38
C GLN A 241 92.47 77.09 23.68
N TYR A 242 91.20 77.22 24.06
CA TYR A 242 90.65 78.49 24.51
C TYR A 242 91.33 79.00 25.79
N ALA A 243 91.62 78.13 26.75
CA ALA A 243 92.32 78.52 27.99
C ALA A 243 93.79 78.91 27.75
N GLU A 244 94.46 78.28 26.79
CA GLU A 244 95.82 78.64 26.38
C GLU A 244 95.84 79.98 25.62
N MET A 245 94.90 80.19 24.71
CA MET A 245 94.68 81.48 24.06
C MET A 245 94.35 82.58 25.07
N GLU A 246 93.57 82.29 26.12
CA GLU A 246 93.27 83.23 27.21
C GLU A 246 94.54 83.59 28.00
N LYS A 247 95.44 82.63 28.26
CA LYS A 247 96.76 82.90 28.85
C LYS A 247 97.67 83.73 27.95
N ASP A 248 97.69 83.44 26.65
CA ASP A 248 98.50 84.19 25.70
C ASP A 248 97.97 85.61 25.48
N LEU A 249 96.66 85.81 25.47
CA LEU A 249 96.02 87.13 25.50
C LEU A 249 96.39 87.89 26.79
N ALA A 250 96.48 87.20 27.94
CA ALA A 250 96.93 87.81 29.20
C ALA A 250 98.43 88.21 29.20
N LYS A 251 99.28 87.58 28.35
CA LYS A 251 100.69 87.99 28.17
C LYS A 251 100.85 89.27 27.34
N TYR A 252 99.84 89.65 26.56
CA TYR A 252 99.79 90.90 25.81
C TYR A 252 98.89 91.97 26.47
N SER A 253 98.38 91.70 27.68
CA SER A 253 97.65 92.66 28.51
C SER A 253 98.52 93.26 29.61
N PHE A 254 99.64 93.89 29.23
CA PHE A 254 100.22 95.15 29.75
C PHE A 254 101.57 95.41 29.09
#